data_AF-A0AAW6CG51-F1
#
_entry.id   AF-A0AAW6CG51-F1
#
_cell.length_a   1.000
_cell.length_b   1.000
_cell.length_c   1.000
_cell.angle_alpha   90.00
_cell.angle_beta   90.00
_cell.angle_gamma   90.00
#
_symmetry.space_group_name_H-M   'P 1'
#
loop_
_entity.id
_entity.type
_entity.pdbx_description
1 polymer ?
#
loop_
_entity_poly.entity_id
_entity_poly.type
_entity_poly.pdbx_seq_one_letter_code
_entity_poly.pdbx_strand_id
1 'polypeptide(L)'
;MAIFEVGKKYYDTSACDHNCIFVVEIVKRTAKTVTFRRGGQERRAKIHTDNNGEYIIPERYSMAPVFRASREYVEAPEEAATASPDPVAAYIPQAAQPTDHPGVVMVGQPVVGNWGAMCPMGIGVIVGFTEREGTRWTPAATMAVIRWDDGHTSMEALEDIHPRGWRSPSGSPLGVFFAR
;
A
#
# COMPACT_ATOMS: atom_id res chain seq x y z
N MET A 1 15.10 11.86 -24.76
CA MET A 1 15.28 12.29 -23.36
C MET A 1 14.10 13.21 -23.05
N ALA A 2 13.22 12.83 -22.11
CA ALA A 2 12.04 13.62 -21.81
C ALA A 2 12.46 14.90 -21.04
N ILE A 3 11.90 16.02 -21.44
CA ILE A 3 12.22 17.36 -20.94
C ILE A 3 10.91 18.01 -20.46
N PHE A 4 10.98 18.79 -19.38
CA PHE A 4 9.80 19.54 -18.94
C PHE A 4 9.41 20.63 -19.94
N GLU A 5 8.17 20.63 -20.37
CA GLU A 5 7.60 21.71 -21.18
C GLU A 5 6.79 22.68 -20.32
N VAL A 6 6.84 23.97 -20.68
CA VAL A 6 6.11 25.03 -19.99
C VAL A 6 4.62 24.95 -20.35
N GLY A 7 3.75 25.07 -19.35
CA GLY A 7 2.30 24.97 -19.49
C GLY A 7 1.75 23.54 -19.39
N LYS A 8 2.61 22.52 -19.31
CA LYS A 8 2.20 21.13 -19.08
C LYS A 8 2.06 20.82 -17.59
N LYS A 9 1.12 19.91 -17.29
CA LYS A 9 0.94 19.33 -15.95
C LYS A 9 1.64 17.97 -15.90
N TYR A 10 2.26 17.67 -14.76
CA TYR A 10 2.90 16.39 -14.50
C TYR A 10 2.41 15.83 -13.18
N TYR A 11 2.38 14.51 -13.05
CA TYR A 11 1.88 13.86 -11.84
C TYR A 11 2.88 12.89 -11.22
N ASP A 12 2.71 12.69 -9.92
CA ASP A 12 3.36 11.63 -9.16
C ASP A 12 2.41 11.13 -8.06
N THR A 13 2.49 9.84 -7.73
CA THR A 13 1.64 9.21 -6.71
C THR A 13 2.36 9.18 -5.37
N SER A 14 1.63 9.36 -4.27
CA SER A 14 2.18 9.20 -2.93
C SER A 14 2.67 7.78 -2.69
N ALA A 15 3.77 7.64 -1.95
CA ALA A 15 4.28 6.34 -1.52
C ALA A 15 3.41 5.70 -0.41
N CYS A 16 2.60 6.49 0.30
CA CYS A 16 1.70 6.00 1.36
C CYS A 16 0.34 5.52 0.82
N ASP A 17 -0.15 6.15 -0.24
CA ASP A 17 -1.47 5.87 -0.80
C ASP A 17 -1.40 6.10 -2.31
N HIS A 18 -1.55 5.00 -3.06
CA HIS A 18 -1.52 5.04 -4.52
C HIS A 18 -2.70 5.81 -5.12
N ASN A 19 -3.78 6.05 -4.37
CA ASN A 19 -4.90 6.88 -4.80
C ASN A 19 -4.61 8.38 -4.67
N CYS A 20 -3.57 8.76 -3.91
CA CYS A 20 -3.19 10.14 -3.73
C CYS A 20 -2.26 10.59 -4.86
N ILE A 21 -2.82 11.27 -5.85
CA ILE A 21 -2.10 11.82 -7.00
C ILE A 21 -1.73 13.28 -6.72
N PHE A 22 -0.43 13.58 -6.75
CA PHE A 22 0.07 14.94 -6.74
C PHE A 22 0.24 15.43 -8.17
N VAL A 23 -0.24 16.64 -8.45
CA VAL A 23 -0.11 17.28 -9.77
C VAL A 23 0.65 18.60 -9.62
N VAL A 24 1.56 18.87 -10.56
CA VAL A 24 2.31 20.12 -10.66
C VAL A 24 2.17 20.71 -12.06
N GLU A 25 1.95 22.02 -12.12
CA GLU A 25 1.93 22.77 -13.37
C GLU A 25 3.25 23.52 -13.54
N ILE A 26 3.90 23.40 -14.70
CA ILE A 26 5.17 24.07 -14.98
C ILE A 26 4.93 25.48 -15.54
N VAL A 27 5.26 26.52 -14.78
CA VAL A 27 5.03 27.92 -15.16
C VAL A 27 6.23 28.51 -15.93
N LYS A 28 7.46 28.19 -15.50
CA LYS A 28 8.68 28.67 -16.15
C LYS A 28 9.76 27.60 -16.12
N ARG A 29 10.44 27.41 -17.25
CA ARG A 29 11.64 26.58 -17.37
C ARG A 29 12.86 27.45 -17.61
N THR A 30 13.93 27.15 -16.88
CA THR A 30 15.30 27.61 -17.17
C THR A 30 16.21 26.38 -17.33
N ALA A 31 17.42 26.55 -17.87
CA ALA A 31 18.34 25.44 -18.15
C ALA A 31 18.69 24.56 -16.92
N LYS A 32 18.57 25.10 -15.69
CA LYS A 32 18.95 24.41 -14.45
C LYS A 32 17.83 24.36 -13.40
N THR A 33 16.78 25.16 -13.56
CA THR A 33 15.69 25.27 -12.56
C THR A 33 14.33 25.37 -13.23
N VAL A 34 13.31 24.90 -12.53
CA VAL A 34 11.90 24.97 -12.95
C VAL A 34 11.10 25.65 -11.85
N THR A 35 10.24 26.59 -12.25
CA THR A 35 9.20 27.14 -11.38
C THR A 35 7.90 26.40 -11.67
N PHE A 36 7.33 25.78 -10.65
CA PHE A 36 6.09 25.02 -10.73
C PHE A 36 5.07 25.55 -9.72
N ARG A 37 3.78 25.38 -10.04
CA ARG A 37 2.67 25.74 -9.18
C ARG A 37 2.03 24.48 -8.60
N ARG A 38 1.85 24.45 -7.29
CA ARG A 38 1.21 23.35 -6.55
C ARG A 38 0.42 23.92 -5.36
N GLY A 39 -0.87 23.59 -5.26
CA GLY A 39 -1.72 24.06 -4.16
C GLY A 39 -1.83 25.58 -4.06
N GLY A 40 -1.82 26.29 -5.19
CA GLY A 40 -1.87 27.76 -5.23
C GLY A 40 -0.55 28.47 -4.92
N GLN A 41 0.51 27.76 -4.49
CA GLN A 41 1.84 28.33 -4.26
C GLN A 41 2.78 28.07 -5.44
N GLU A 42 3.53 29.08 -5.83
CA GLU A 42 4.64 28.95 -6.79
C GLU A 42 5.93 28.62 -6.05
N ARG A 43 6.62 27.57 -6.49
CA ARG A 43 7.91 27.16 -5.93
C ARG A 43 8.91 26.90 -7.04
N ARG A 44 10.20 27.03 -6.71
CA ARG A 44 11.31 26.76 -7.63
C ARG A 44 12.05 25.52 -7.19
N ALA A 45 12.30 24.59 -8.11
CA ALA A 45 13.13 23.41 -7.90
C ALA A 45 14.28 23.35 -8.92
N LYS A 46 15.34 22.65 -8.55
CA LYS A 46 16.46 22.32 -9.45
C LYS A 46 16.06 21.15 -10.35
N ILE A 47 16.42 21.23 -11.63
CA ILE A 47 16.28 20.11 -12.56
C ILE A 47 17.42 19.13 -12.33
N HIS A 48 17.08 17.87 -12.20
CA HIS A 48 18.01 16.75 -12.19
C HIS A 48 17.81 15.93 -13.46
N THR A 49 18.87 15.25 -13.90
CA THR A 49 18.86 14.47 -15.13
C THR A 49 19.31 13.05 -14.82
N ASP A 50 18.54 12.07 -15.27
CA ASP A 50 18.84 10.64 -15.19
C ASP A 50 18.76 10.01 -16.59
N ASN A 51 19.09 8.73 -16.73
CA ASN A 51 19.04 8.01 -18.02
C ASN A 51 17.64 8.04 -18.66
N ASN A 52 16.58 8.13 -17.85
CA ASN A 52 15.18 8.17 -18.31
C ASN A 52 14.63 9.58 -18.57
N GLY A 53 15.40 10.65 -18.31
CA GLY A 53 14.99 12.03 -18.57
C GLY A 53 15.17 12.99 -17.39
N GLU A 54 14.59 14.19 -17.52
CA GLU A 54 14.60 15.21 -16.47
C GLU A 54 13.59 14.88 -15.36
N TYR A 55 13.99 15.15 -14.11
CA TYR A 55 13.12 15.06 -12.94
C TYR A 55 13.36 16.22 -11.97
N ILE A 56 12.35 16.53 -11.17
CA ILE A 56 12.41 17.54 -10.11
C ILE A 56 12.01 16.93 -8.77
N ILE A 57 12.67 17.40 -7.71
CA ILE A 57 12.32 17.08 -6.32
C ILE A 57 11.91 18.39 -5.64
N PRO A 58 10.60 18.68 -5.51
CA PRO A 58 10.09 19.89 -4.88
C PRO A 58 10.48 20.04 -3.41
N GLU A 59 10.55 18.93 -2.68
CA GLU A 59 10.66 18.92 -1.22
C GLU A 59 11.69 17.87 -0.77
N ARG A 60 12.35 18.08 0.37
CA ARG A 60 13.43 17.22 0.87
C ARG A 60 13.04 16.48 2.15
N TYR A 61 11.99 15.67 2.06
CA TYR A 61 11.65 14.67 3.09
C TYR A 61 11.62 13.27 2.45
N SER A 62 11.71 12.22 3.26
CA SER A 62 11.88 10.83 2.78
C SER A 62 10.75 10.32 1.87
N MET A 63 9.61 10.99 1.86
CA MET A 63 8.42 10.64 1.08
C MET A 63 8.05 11.72 0.05
N ALA A 64 8.97 12.63 -0.26
CA ALA A 64 8.66 13.73 -1.16
C ALA A 64 8.39 13.22 -2.57
N PRO A 65 7.32 13.71 -3.24
CA PRO A 65 7.00 13.31 -4.60
C PRO A 65 8.10 13.75 -5.56
N VAL A 66 8.41 12.90 -6.53
CA VAL A 66 9.43 13.09 -7.56
C VAL A 66 8.75 13.17 -8.91
N PHE A 67 8.60 14.39 -9.42
CA PHE A 67 7.98 14.60 -10.72
C PHE A 67 8.99 14.33 -11.84
N ARG A 68 8.58 13.52 -12.80
CA ARG A 68 9.40 13.15 -13.97
C ARG A 68 8.76 13.73 -15.23
N ALA A 69 9.60 14.18 -16.17
CA ALA A 69 9.15 14.68 -17.47
C ALA A 69 8.47 13.59 -18.33
N SER A 70 8.63 12.31 -17.99
CA SER A 70 7.95 11.19 -18.66
C SER A 70 6.49 10.99 -18.21
N ARG A 71 6.05 11.64 -17.13
CA ARG A 71 4.71 11.46 -16.53
C ARG A 71 3.85 12.71 -16.76
N GLU A 72 3.51 12.96 -18.02
CA GLU A 72 2.57 14.02 -18.38
C GLU A 72 1.18 13.68 -17.82
N TYR A 73 0.59 14.61 -17.09
CA TYR A 73 -0.79 14.51 -16.64
C TYR A 73 -1.67 15.05 -17.77
N VAL A 74 -2.19 14.13 -18.58
CA VAL A 74 -3.26 14.45 -19.50
C VAL A 74 -4.53 14.50 -18.66
N GLU A 75 -5.13 15.68 -18.54
CA GLU A 75 -6.54 15.77 -18.15
C GLU A 75 -7.32 15.10 -19.28
N ALA A 76 -7.59 13.81 -19.13
CA ALA A 76 -8.63 13.17 -19.92
C ALA A 76 -9.91 13.99 -19.64
N PRO A 77 -10.65 14.40 -20.68
CA PRO A 77 -11.94 15.03 -20.48
C PRO A 77 -12.77 14.12 -19.56
N GLU A 78 -13.53 14.72 -18.65
CA GLU A 78 -14.54 14.07 -17.83
C GLU A 78 -15.62 13.47 -18.75
N GLU A 79 -15.31 12.39 -19.45
CA GLU A 79 -16.29 11.55 -20.11
C GLU A 79 -16.73 10.54 -19.07
N ALA A 80 -17.84 10.90 -18.42
CA ALA A 80 -18.71 10.05 -17.62
C ALA A 80 -18.26 8.59 -17.58
N ALA A 81 -17.60 8.21 -16.47
CA ALA A 81 -17.57 6.84 -15.99
C ALA A 81 -19.02 6.46 -15.63
N THR A 82 -19.84 6.26 -16.65
CA THR A 82 -20.95 5.33 -16.58
C THR A 82 -20.30 4.00 -16.27
N ALA A 83 -20.46 3.59 -15.02
CA ALA A 83 -20.16 2.25 -14.56
C ALA A 83 -20.95 1.28 -15.45
N SER A 84 -20.32 0.83 -16.53
CA SER A 84 -20.70 -0.41 -17.18
C SER A 84 -20.06 -1.50 -16.32
N PRO A 85 -20.83 -2.26 -15.52
CA PRO A 85 -20.24 -3.34 -14.75
C PRO A 85 -19.62 -4.34 -15.73
N ASP A 86 -18.32 -4.56 -15.59
CA ASP A 86 -17.59 -5.60 -16.33
C ASP A 86 -18.38 -6.92 -16.22
N PRO A 87 -18.83 -7.53 -17.33
CA PRO A 87 -19.62 -8.77 -17.27
C PRO A 87 -18.83 -9.95 -16.69
N VAL A 88 -17.52 -9.80 -16.53
CA VAL A 88 -16.63 -10.79 -15.90
C VAL A 88 -16.75 -10.76 -14.36
N ALA A 89 -17.09 -9.61 -13.77
CA ALA A 89 -17.28 -9.50 -12.32
C ALA A 89 -18.46 -10.35 -11.82
N ALA A 90 -19.47 -10.56 -12.66
CA ALA A 90 -20.62 -11.42 -12.36
C ALA A 90 -20.28 -12.92 -12.32
N TYR A 91 -19.14 -13.34 -12.87
CA TYR A 91 -18.72 -14.74 -12.88
C TYR A 91 -17.78 -15.10 -11.72
N ILE A 92 -17.34 -14.12 -10.94
CA ILE A 92 -16.61 -14.38 -9.70
C ILE A 92 -17.67 -14.69 -8.64
N PRO A 93 -17.79 -15.94 -8.15
CA PRO A 93 -18.69 -16.23 -7.05
C PRO A 93 -18.27 -15.34 -5.88
N GLN A 94 -19.18 -14.48 -5.45
CA GLN A 94 -19.01 -13.68 -4.25
C GLN A 94 -19.13 -14.66 -3.09
N ALA A 95 -18.00 -15.31 -2.78
CA ALA A 95 -17.90 -16.21 -1.65
C ALA A 95 -18.37 -15.45 -0.43
N ALA A 96 -19.44 -15.95 0.20
CA ALA A 96 -19.94 -15.42 1.45
C ALA A 96 -18.74 -15.29 2.40
N GLN A 97 -18.43 -14.05 2.79
CA GLN A 97 -17.31 -13.73 3.67
C GLN A 97 -17.50 -14.54 4.96
N PRO A 98 -16.69 -15.56 5.25
CA PRO A 98 -16.66 -16.10 6.59
C PRO A 98 -16.10 -15.00 7.48
N THR A 99 -16.78 -14.67 8.57
CA THR A 99 -16.23 -13.77 9.60
C THR A 99 -14.83 -14.26 9.97
N ASP A 100 -13.81 -13.46 9.62
CA ASP A 100 -12.39 -13.85 9.51
C ASP A 100 -11.70 -14.21 10.83
N HIS A 101 -12.41 -14.12 11.97
CA HIS A 101 -11.88 -14.54 13.26
C HIS A 101 -12.67 -15.74 13.77
N PRO A 102 -12.00 -16.87 14.09
CA PRO A 102 -12.66 -17.94 14.81
C PRO A 102 -13.13 -17.35 16.14
N GLY A 103 -14.45 -17.28 16.34
CA GLY A 103 -15.05 -16.75 17.57
C GLY A 103 -14.62 -17.48 18.85
N VAL A 104 -13.89 -18.60 18.72
CA VAL A 104 -13.22 -19.33 19.79
C VAL A 104 -11.90 -19.90 19.26
N VAL A 105 -10.80 -19.64 19.96
CA VAL A 105 -9.47 -20.21 19.69
C VAL A 105 -9.06 -21.07 20.89
N MET A 106 -8.50 -22.25 20.67
CA MET A 106 -8.13 -23.18 21.74
C MET A 106 -6.64 -23.53 21.74
N VAL A 107 -6.13 -23.91 22.91
CA VAL A 107 -4.78 -24.50 23.05
C VAL A 107 -4.73 -25.82 22.28
N GLY A 108 -3.65 -26.05 21.55
CA GLY A 108 -3.45 -27.19 20.66
C GLY A 108 -3.96 -26.98 19.23
N GLN A 109 -4.60 -25.85 18.94
CA GLN A 109 -5.07 -25.54 17.59
C GLN A 109 -3.90 -25.21 16.65
N PRO A 110 -3.82 -25.85 15.46
CA PRO A 110 -2.85 -25.46 14.44
C PRO A 110 -3.29 -24.16 13.77
N VAL A 111 -2.37 -23.21 13.68
CA VAL A 111 -2.60 -21.87 13.15
C VAL A 111 -1.55 -21.50 12.10
N VAL A 112 -1.90 -20.52 11.28
CA VAL A 112 -1.03 -19.88 10.31
C VAL A 112 -0.92 -18.41 10.66
N GLY A 113 0.31 -17.90 10.78
CA GLY A 113 0.59 -16.48 10.92
C GLY A 113 0.79 -15.82 9.55
N ASN A 114 0.18 -14.66 9.34
CA ASN A 114 0.34 -13.85 8.13
C ASN A 114 0.86 -12.45 8.48
N TRP A 115 2.13 -12.17 8.17
CA TRP A 115 2.77 -10.88 8.46
C TRP A 115 2.87 -9.96 7.24
N GLY A 116 2.05 -10.19 6.22
CA GLY A 116 1.97 -9.37 5.03
C GLY A 116 3.04 -9.66 3.96
N ALA A 117 3.14 -8.75 2.99
CA ALA A 117 4.00 -8.92 1.84
C ALA A 117 5.49 -9.02 2.24
N MET A 118 6.22 -9.92 1.59
CA MET A 118 7.66 -10.21 1.79
C MET A 118 8.01 -11.06 3.02
N CYS A 119 7.05 -11.41 3.88
CA CYS A 119 7.25 -12.34 5.00
C CYS A 119 6.66 -13.72 4.67
N PRO A 120 7.40 -14.84 4.89
CA PRO A 120 6.82 -16.16 4.73
C PRO A 120 5.74 -16.40 5.78
N MET A 121 4.68 -17.13 5.39
CA MET A 121 3.68 -17.59 6.35
C MET A 121 4.32 -18.61 7.30
N GLY A 122 4.07 -18.46 8.60
CA GLY A 122 4.53 -19.39 9.62
C GLY A 122 3.41 -20.36 9.98
N ILE A 123 3.74 -21.62 10.21
CA ILE A 123 2.79 -22.64 10.68
C ILE A 123 3.16 -23.00 12.11
N GLY A 124 2.20 -22.94 13.03
CA GLY A 124 2.44 -23.17 14.45
C GLY A 124 1.26 -23.79 15.16
N VAL A 125 1.45 -24.06 16.45
CA VAL A 125 0.42 -24.57 17.35
C VAL A 125 0.32 -23.65 18.56
N ILE A 126 -0.90 -23.31 18.94
CA ILE A 126 -1.14 -22.50 20.15
C ILE A 126 -0.82 -23.34 21.37
N VAL A 127 0.12 -22.86 22.20
CA VAL A 127 0.53 -23.52 23.45
C VAL A 127 -0.08 -22.85 24.69
N GLY A 128 -0.61 -21.64 24.56
CA GLY A 128 -1.27 -20.94 25.66
C GLY A 128 -1.78 -19.56 25.27
N PHE A 129 -2.27 -18.82 26.25
CA PHE A 129 -2.68 -17.42 26.11
C PHE A 129 -2.04 -16.59 27.23
N THR A 130 -1.67 -15.36 26.92
CA THR A 130 -1.15 -14.40 27.88
C THR A 130 -1.82 -13.06 27.68
N GLU A 131 -1.98 -12.29 28.74
CA GLU A 131 -2.42 -10.90 28.62
C GLU A 131 -1.22 -9.99 28.38
N ARG A 132 -1.37 -9.07 27.43
CA ARG A 132 -0.43 -7.97 27.22
C ARG A 132 -1.02 -6.74 27.87
N GLU A 133 -0.29 -6.16 28.82
CA GLU A 133 -0.66 -4.88 29.41
C GLU A 133 -0.69 -3.78 28.35
N GLY A 134 -1.69 -2.90 28.45
CA GLY A 134 -1.83 -1.76 27.55
C GLY A 134 -0.75 -0.71 27.83
N THR A 135 -0.19 -0.13 26.78
CA THR A 135 0.67 1.05 26.87
C THR A 135 -0.09 2.27 26.36
N ARG A 136 0.54 3.45 26.43
CA ARG A 136 0.01 4.69 25.85
C ARG A 136 -0.32 4.58 24.34
N TRP A 137 0.34 3.67 23.62
CA TRP A 137 0.22 3.54 22.15
C TRP A 137 -0.43 2.24 21.69
N THR A 138 -0.52 1.24 22.56
CA THR A 138 -1.06 -0.09 22.22
C THR A 138 -2.06 -0.54 23.27
N PRO A 139 -3.30 -0.91 22.88
CA PRO A 139 -4.29 -1.38 23.84
C PRO A 139 -3.85 -2.70 24.49
N ALA A 140 -4.39 -2.95 25.69
CA ALA A 140 -4.30 -4.24 26.34
C ALA A 140 -5.03 -5.28 25.48
N ALA A 141 -4.44 -6.47 25.35
CA ALA A 141 -4.99 -7.52 24.49
C ALA A 141 -4.61 -8.91 25.00
N THR A 142 -5.49 -9.88 24.77
CA THR A 142 -5.17 -11.30 24.92
C THR A 142 -4.34 -11.73 23.72
N MET A 143 -3.13 -12.23 23.97
CA MET A 143 -2.20 -12.73 22.96
C MET A 143 -2.17 -14.26 23.01
N ALA A 144 -2.11 -14.89 21.84
CA ALA A 144 -1.84 -16.33 21.74
C ALA A 144 -0.33 -16.56 21.83
N VAL A 145 0.07 -17.50 22.67
CA VAL A 145 1.44 -18.02 22.70
C VAL A 145 1.49 -19.17 21.70
N ILE A 146 2.31 -19.03 20.66
CA ILE A 146 2.40 -19.97 19.55
C ILE A 146 3.79 -20.56 19.52
N ARG A 147 3.86 -21.88 19.43
CA ARG A 147 5.09 -22.60 19.11
C ARG A 147 5.09 -22.89 17.62
N TRP A 148 6.05 -22.32 16.90
CA TRP A 148 6.21 -22.49 15.47
C TRP A 148 6.96 -23.78 15.13
N ASP A 149 6.86 -24.18 13.88
CA ASP A 149 7.48 -25.41 13.35
C ASP A 149 9.02 -25.40 13.39
N ASP A 150 9.64 -24.24 13.24
CA ASP A 150 11.07 -23.99 13.42
C ASP A 150 11.53 -24.05 14.90
N GLY A 151 10.58 -24.25 15.82
CA GLY A 151 10.82 -24.44 17.24
C GLY A 151 10.88 -23.16 18.08
N HIS A 152 10.76 -21.97 17.48
CA HIS A 152 10.65 -20.74 18.26
C HIS A 152 9.23 -20.55 18.81
N THR A 153 9.13 -19.74 19.86
CA THR A 153 7.85 -19.40 20.49
C THR A 153 7.67 -17.90 20.41
N SER A 154 6.51 -17.44 19.93
CA SER A 154 6.15 -16.03 19.91
C SER A 154 4.79 -15.77 20.55
N MET A 155 4.52 -14.49 20.83
CA MET A 155 3.24 -14.01 21.36
C MET A 155 2.59 -13.15 20.28
N GLU A 156 1.53 -13.66 19.66
CA GLU A 156 0.83 -12.97 18.57
C GLU A 156 -0.56 -12.54 18.98
N ALA A 157 -1.04 -11.46 18.37
CA ALA A 157 -2.42 -11.03 18.55
C ALA A 157 -3.38 -12.02 17.89
N LEU A 158 -4.58 -12.17 18.46
CA LEU A 158 -5.59 -13.09 17.92
C LEU A 158 -6.09 -12.70 16.52
N GLU A 159 -5.91 -11.44 16.12
CA GLU A 159 -6.27 -10.92 14.80
C GLU A 159 -5.27 -11.30 13.70
N ASP A 160 -4.00 -11.51 14.06
CA ASP A 160 -2.91 -11.84 13.13
C ASP A 160 -2.78 -13.36 12.87
N ILE A 161 -3.56 -14.16 13.60
CA ILE A 161 -3.55 -15.62 13.51
C ILE A 161 -4.78 -16.13 12.78
N HIS A 162 -4.55 -17.09 11.89
CA HIS A 162 -5.61 -17.66 11.08
C HIS A 162 -5.64 -19.18 11.24
N PRO A 163 -6.80 -19.83 10.99
CA PRO A 163 -6.86 -21.28 10.94
C PRO A 163 -5.96 -21.82 9.83
N ARG A 164 -5.43 -23.02 10.03
CA ARG A 164 -4.61 -23.69 9.02
C ARG A 164 -5.38 -23.84 7.70
N GLY A 165 -4.77 -23.39 6.61
CA GLY A 165 -5.38 -23.40 5.27
C GLY A 165 -6.04 -22.08 4.87
N TRP A 166 -6.02 -21.06 5.75
CA TRP A 166 -6.46 -19.72 5.42
C TRP A 166 -5.72 -19.14 4.20
N ARG A 167 -6.42 -18.29 3.45
CA ARG A 167 -6.00 -17.61 2.23
C ARG A 167 -6.57 -16.20 2.29
N SER A 168 -5.87 -15.22 1.68
CA SER A 168 -6.42 -13.88 1.54
C SER A 168 -7.72 -13.91 0.71
N PRO A 169 -8.56 -12.86 0.77
CA PRO A 169 -9.75 -12.75 -0.09
C PRO A 169 -9.47 -12.88 -1.59
N SER A 170 -8.24 -12.56 -2.03
CA SER A 170 -7.78 -12.75 -3.42
C SER A 170 -7.29 -14.16 -3.73
N GLY A 171 -7.44 -15.11 -2.80
CA GLY A 171 -6.96 -16.49 -2.94
C GLY A 171 -5.44 -16.65 -2.86
N SER A 172 -4.72 -15.56 -2.58
CA SER A 172 -3.27 -15.57 -2.48
C SER A 172 -2.83 -15.98 -1.08
N PRO A 173 -1.79 -16.82 -0.94
CA PRO A 173 -1.16 -17.07 0.35
C PRO A 173 -0.50 -15.81 0.95
N LEU A 174 -0.23 -14.79 0.14
CA LEU A 174 0.52 -13.58 0.54
C LEU A 174 -0.28 -12.29 0.39
N GLY A 175 -1.58 -12.37 0.08
CA GLY A 175 -2.38 -11.17 -0.18
C GLY A 175 -1.86 -10.40 -1.39
N VAL A 176 -1.73 -11.03 -2.56
CA VAL A 176 -1.44 -10.29 -3.80
C VAL A 176 -2.65 -9.42 -4.12
N PHE A 177 -2.43 -8.11 -4.12
CA PHE A 177 -3.40 -7.08 -4.50
C PHE A 177 -3.41 -6.96 -6.02
N PHE A 178 -4.56 -7.18 -6.63
CA PHE A 178 -4.77 -6.75 -8.01
C PHE A 178 -4.94 -5.22 -7.97
N ALA A 179 -4.03 -4.49 -8.62
CA ALA A 179 -4.27 -3.09 -8.94
C ALA A 179 -5.49 -3.04 -9.87
N ARG A 180 -6.57 -2.42 -9.40
CA ARG A 180 -7.71 -2.07 -10.25
C ARG A 180 -7.49 -0.68 -10.82
#